data_AF-A0A2D4JLR2-F1
#
_entry.id   AF-A0A2D4JLR2-F1
#
_cell.length_a   1.000
_cell.length_b   1.000
_cell.length_c   1.000
_cell.angle_alpha   90.00
_cell.angle_beta   90.00
_cell.angle_gamma   90.00
#
_symmetry.space_group_name_H-M   'P 1'
#
loop_
_entity.id
_entity.type
_entity.pdbx_description
1 polymer ?
#
loop_
_entity_poly.entity_id
_entity_poly.type
_entity_poly.pdbx_seq_one_letter_code
_entity_poly.pdbx_strand_id
1 'polypeptide(L)'
;AYIRSWKSRKLLQELRQQKCRAQAATTISAYWKGYQTRKEYKKYFRSGASDRIANFVYRRLIQKFFLGLKDNLPSMSAINHNWPPARYKFLTNANQELKKIFHHWRCKKYREHLPPKDKEALQDKLCASELFKGKKSLYPKSLSQPFRGEYLGLKENPKYSKLETTANDKLVMA
;
A
#
# COMPACT_ATOMS: atom_id res chain seq x y z
N ALA A 1 -5.16 -82.44 7.03
CA ALA A 1 -5.17 -81.06 6.47
C ALA A 1 -6.47 -80.28 6.76
N TYR A 2 -7.65 -80.87 6.53
CA TYR A 2 -8.98 -80.23 6.64
C TYR A 2 -9.29 -79.52 7.97
N ILE A 3 -9.01 -80.17 9.11
CA ILE A 3 -9.33 -79.63 10.46
C ILE A 3 -8.57 -78.33 10.76
N ARG A 4 -7.29 -78.24 10.35
CA ARG A 4 -6.46 -77.04 10.56
C ARG A 4 -7.01 -75.86 9.75
N SER A 5 -7.39 -76.09 8.50
CA SER A 5 -7.99 -75.06 7.64
C SER A 5 -9.34 -74.57 8.16
N TRP A 6 -10.19 -75.46 8.71
CA TRP A 6 -11.45 -75.06 9.34
C TRP A 6 -11.25 -74.18 10.57
N LYS A 7 -10.32 -74.55 11.47
CA LYS A 7 -9.98 -73.74 12.65
C LYS A 7 -9.48 -72.35 12.27
N SER A 8 -8.61 -72.24 11.26
CA SER A 8 -8.12 -70.93 10.78
C SER A 8 -9.23 -70.06 10.18
N ARG A 9 -10.17 -70.64 9.43
CA ARG A 9 -11.33 -69.91 8.87
C ARG A 9 -12.25 -69.39 9.97
N LYS A 10 -12.51 -70.22 11.00
CA LYS A 10 -13.30 -69.84 12.17
C LYS A 10 -12.65 -68.68 12.93
N LEU A 11 -11.35 -68.76 13.21
CA LEU A 11 -10.61 -67.68 13.86
C LEU A 11 -10.63 -66.38 13.05
N LEU A 12 -10.43 -66.46 11.73
CA LEU A 12 -10.50 -65.27 10.85
C LEU A 12 -11.89 -64.62 10.89
N GLN A 13 -12.96 -65.43 10.92
CA GLN A 13 -14.33 -64.93 11.04
C GLN A 13 -14.56 -64.22 12.37
N GLU A 14 -14.09 -64.79 13.48
CA GLU A 14 -14.15 -64.20 14.82
C GLU A 14 -13.39 -62.86 14.88
N LEU A 15 -12.16 -62.81 14.35
CA LEU A 15 -11.36 -61.58 14.31
C LEU A 15 -12.01 -60.49 13.44
N ARG A 16 -12.60 -60.86 12.28
CA ARG A 16 -13.37 -59.92 11.45
C ARG A 16 -14.57 -59.37 12.20
N GLN A 17 -15.31 -60.23 12.92
CA GLN A 17 -16.46 -59.82 13.69
C GLN A 17 -16.07 -58.90 14.86
N GLN A 18 -14.98 -59.22 15.57
CA GLN A 18 -14.42 -58.35 16.62
C GLN A 18 -14.02 -56.98 16.07
N LYS A 19 -13.32 -56.95 14.92
CA LYS A 19 -12.94 -55.70 14.25
C LYS A 19 -14.18 -54.87 13.87
N CYS A 20 -15.20 -55.49 13.27
CA CYS A 20 -16.45 -54.81 12.94
C CYS A 20 -17.15 -54.25 14.18
N ARG A 21 -17.22 -55.02 15.28
CA ARG A 21 -17.80 -54.56 16.55
C ARG A 21 -17.03 -53.40 17.15
N ALA A 22 -15.69 -53.47 17.16
CA ALA A 22 -14.83 -52.40 17.68
C ALA A 22 -14.96 -51.12 16.86
N GLN A 23 -15.00 -51.23 15.52
CA GLN A 23 -15.24 -50.09 14.63
C GLN A 23 -16.62 -49.49 14.87
N ALA A 24 -17.67 -50.31 14.94
CA ALA A 24 -19.03 -49.84 15.21
C ALA A 24 -19.13 -49.13 16.57
N ALA A 25 -18.56 -49.70 17.64
CA ALA A 25 -18.54 -49.10 18.97
C ALA A 25 -17.79 -47.76 18.99
N THR A 26 -16.66 -47.68 18.29
CA THR A 26 -15.87 -46.44 18.17
C THR A 26 -16.67 -45.36 17.44
N THR A 27 -17.31 -45.70 16.33
CA THR A 27 -18.16 -44.79 15.56
C THR A 27 -19.34 -44.30 16.40
N ILE A 28 -20.09 -45.19 17.03
CA ILE A 28 -21.25 -44.83 17.86
C ILE A 28 -20.81 -43.91 19.01
N SER A 29 -19.71 -44.25 19.69
CA SER A 29 -19.17 -43.44 20.79
C SER A 29 -18.76 -42.05 20.32
N ALA A 30 -18.06 -41.94 19.18
CA ALA A 30 -17.65 -40.66 18.61
C ALA A 30 -18.86 -39.80 18.22
N TYR A 31 -19.88 -40.40 17.58
CA TYR A 31 -21.12 -39.71 17.23
C TYR A 31 -21.87 -39.21 18.47
N TRP A 32 -22.00 -40.04 19.50
CA TRP A 32 -22.67 -39.67 20.75
C TRP A 32 -21.94 -38.53 21.47
N LYS A 33 -20.62 -38.64 21.64
CA LYS A 33 -19.79 -37.56 22.22
C LYS A 33 -19.92 -36.25 21.43
N GLY A 34 -19.89 -36.33 20.11
CA GLY A 34 -20.11 -35.18 19.23
C GLY A 34 -21.50 -34.58 19.38
N TYR A 35 -22.55 -35.41 19.52
CA TYR A 35 -23.91 -34.95 19.74
C TYR A 35 -24.06 -34.22 21.07
N GLN A 36 -23.54 -34.79 22.17
CA GLN A 36 -23.55 -34.16 23.50
C GLN A 36 -22.88 -32.78 23.45
N THR A 37 -21.68 -32.71 22.85
CA THR A 37 -20.97 -31.43 22.66
C THR A 37 -21.79 -30.43 21.85
N ARG A 38 -22.35 -30.82 20.69
CA ARG A 38 -23.18 -29.91 19.89
C ARG A 38 -24.42 -29.44 20.63
N LYS A 39 -25.05 -30.31 21.44
CA LYS A 39 -26.24 -29.97 22.24
C LYS A 39 -25.90 -28.93 23.32
N GLU A 40 -24.80 -29.13 24.05
CA GLU A 40 -24.33 -28.20 25.08
C GLU A 40 -23.94 -26.83 24.50
N TYR A 41 -23.24 -26.83 23.36
CA TYR A 41 -22.70 -25.60 22.76
C TYR A 41 -23.68 -24.88 21.82
N LYS A 42 -24.85 -25.47 21.49
CA LYS A 42 -25.89 -24.85 20.64
C LYS A 42 -26.32 -23.47 21.13
N LYS A 43 -26.28 -23.22 22.44
CA LYS A 43 -26.62 -21.92 23.05
C LYS A 43 -25.64 -20.80 22.71
N TYR A 44 -24.36 -21.13 22.48
CA TYR A 44 -23.31 -20.16 22.15
C TYR A 44 -23.22 -19.92 20.65
N PHE A 45 -23.35 -20.98 19.86
CA PHE A 45 -23.24 -20.93 18.40
C PHE A 45 -24.63 -20.99 17.76
N ARG A 46 -25.40 -19.92 17.94
CA ARG A 46 -26.67 -19.73 17.21
C ARG A 46 -26.41 -19.69 15.69
N SER A 47 -27.44 -19.99 14.89
CA SER A 47 -27.36 -19.85 13.44
C SER A 47 -26.83 -18.45 13.06
N GLY A 48 -25.82 -18.41 12.20
CA GLY A 48 -25.14 -17.17 11.79
C GLY A 48 -24.12 -16.61 12.79
N ALA A 49 -23.84 -17.27 13.92
CA ALA A 49 -22.77 -16.84 14.84
C ALA A 49 -21.39 -16.88 14.16
N SER A 50 -21.14 -17.89 13.32
CA SER A 50 -19.93 -17.98 12.49
C SER A 50 -19.76 -16.76 11.60
N ASP A 51 -20.81 -16.38 10.89
CA ASP A 51 -20.77 -15.26 9.94
C ASP A 51 -20.59 -13.93 10.67
N ARG A 52 -21.23 -13.77 11.83
CA ARG A 52 -21.05 -12.59 12.69
C ARG A 52 -19.61 -12.46 13.16
N ILE A 53 -19.02 -13.56 13.63
CA ILE A 53 -17.62 -13.57 14.08
C ILE A 53 -16.67 -13.30 12.91
N ALA A 54 -16.87 -13.96 11.76
CA ALA A 54 -16.06 -13.76 10.57
C ALA A 54 -16.13 -12.30 10.09
N ASN A 55 -17.33 -11.72 10.03
CA ASN A 55 -17.52 -10.32 9.68
C ASN A 55 -16.87 -9.37 10.68
N PHE A 56 -16.98 -9.64 11.99
CA PHE A 56 -16.32 -8.84 13.01
C PHE A 56 -14.80 -8.85 12.85
N VAL A 57 -14.21 -10.04 12.66
CA VAL A 57 -12.77 -10.19 12.42
C VAL A 57 -12.37 -9.44 11.16
N TYR A 58 -13.06 -9.63 10.05
CA TYR A 58 -12.75 -8.97 8.77
C TYR A 58 -12.80 -7.44 8.90
N ARG A 59 -13.87 -6.90 9.50
CA ARG A 59 -14.01 -5.45 9.77
C ARG A 59 -12.87 -4.94 10.64
N ARG A 60 -12.48 -5.67 11.68
CA ARG A 60 -11.38 -5.28 12.58
C ARG A 60 -10.03 -5.29 11.88
N LEU A 61 -9.77 -6.27 11.01
CA LEU A 61 -8.53 -6.33 10.21
C LEU A 61 -8.43 -5.13 9.27
N ILE A 62 -9.52 -4.80 8.58
CA ILE A 62 -9.61 -3.62 7.70
C ILE A 62 -9.41 -2.32 8.49
N GLN A 63 -10.08 -2.17 9.63
CA GLN A 63 -9.95 -1.00 10.49
C GLN A 63 -8.49 -0.80 10.92
N LYS A 64 -7.84 -1.86 11.42
CA LYS A 64 -6.42 -1.80 11.82
C LYS A 64 -5.52 -1.46 10.65
N PHE A 65 -5.82 -1.95 9.45
CA PHE A 65 -5.06 -1.62 8.24
C PHE A 65 -5.15 -0.12 7.93
N PHE A 66 -6.36 0.45 7.88
CA PHE A 66 -6.53 1.88 7.55
C PHE A 66 -5.99 2.81 8.63
N LEU A 67 -6.20 2.50 9.92
CA LEU A 67 -5.62 3.28 11.02
C LEU A 67 -4.10 3.24 10.96
N GLY A 68 -3.52 2.05 10.81
CA GLY A 68 -2.06 1.91 10.67
C GLY A 68 -1.53 2.62 9.43
N LEU A 69 -2.28 2.64 8.33
CA LEU A 69 -1.89 3.37 7.12
C LEU A 69 -1.88 4.88 7.36
N LYS A 70 -2.93 5.43 7.99
CA LYS A 70 -3.04 6.86 8.35
C LYS A 70 -1.83 7.33 9.14
N ASP A 71 -1.44 6.58 10.16
CA ASP A 71 -0.35 6.96 11.06
C ASP A 71 1.04 6.85 10.41
N ASN A 72 1.17 6.06 9.33
CA ASN A 72 2.42 5.81 8.62
C ASN A 72 2.39 6.33 7.18
N LEU A 73 1.58 7.37 6.91
CA LEU A 73 1.52 7.97 5.58
C LEU A 73 2.86 8.62 5.20
N PRO A 74 3.26 8.56 3.92
CA PRO A 74 4.47 9.23 3.46
C PRO A 74 4.35 10.75 3.58
N SER A 75 5.49 11.43 3.64
CA SER A 75 5.54 12.90 3.58
C SER A 75 4.79 13.44 2.36
N MET A 76 4.25 14.66 2.50
CA MET A 76 3.55 15.39 1.44
C MET A 76 4.44 15.77 0.24
N SER A 77 5.76 15.55 0.33
CA SER A 77 6.68 15.73 -0.79
C SER A 77 6.33 14.82 -1.98
N ALA A 78 6.22 15.41 -3.18
CA ALA A 78 5.89 14.71 -4.42
C ALA A 78 6.95 13.68 -4.85
N ILE A 79 8.19 13.85 -4.39
CA ILE A 79 9.36 13.03 -4.77
C ILE A 79 9.47 11.77 -3.89
N ASN A 80 8.86 11.76 -2.71
CA ASN A 80 9.03 10.65 -1.76
C ASN A 80 8.30 9.38 -2.25
N HIS A 81 8.99 8.28 -2.48
CA HIS A 81 8.38 7.01 -2.93
C HIS A 81 8.11 6.01 -1.79
N ASN A 82 8.43 6.37 -0.55
CA ASN A 82 8.17 5.53 0.61
C ASN A 82 6.67 5.24 0.70
N TRP A 83 6.29 3.98 0.90
CA TRP A 83 4.90 3.57 1.12
C TRP A 83 4.89 2.30 1.96
N PRO A 84 4.11 2.24 3.05
CA PRO A 84 4.13 1.09 3.94
C PRO A 84 3.62 -0.19 3.24
N PRO A 85 4.23 -1.35 3.51
CA PRO A 85 3.77 -2.62 2.96
C PRO A 85 2.42 -3.01 3.54
N ALA A 86 1.63 -3.76 2.74
CA ALA A 86 0.36 -4.28 3.21
C ALA A 86 0.59 -5.34 4.29
N ARG A 87 0.07 -5.10 5.50
CA ARG A 87 0.19 -6.06 6.62
C ARG A 87 -0.49 -7.39 6.34
N TYR A 88 -1.57 -7.39 5.54
CA TYR A 88 -2.33 -8.58 5.20
C TYR A 88 -2.29 -8.84 3.69
N LYS A 89 -1.98 -10.08 3.29
CA LYS A 89 -1.83 -10.47 1.88
C LYS A 89 -3.08 -10.18 1.04
N PHE A 90 -4.27 -10.39 1.58
CA PHE A 90 -5.53 -10.13 0.88
C PHE A 90 -5.79 -8.65 0.59
N LEU A 91 -5.10 -7.72 1.27
CA LEU A 91 -5.19 -6.27 1.03
C LEU A 91 -4.10 -5.74 0.11
N THR A 92 -3.25 -6.59 -0.47
CA THR A 92 -2.09 -6.13 -1.26
C THR A 92 -2.52 -5.27 -2.45
N ASN A 93 -3.52 -5.73 -3.22
CA ASN A 93 -4.04 -4.99 -4.37
C ASN A 93 -4.66 -3.66 -3.94
N ALA A 94 -5.48 -3.66 -2.88
CA ALA A 94 -6.07 -2.45 -2.33
C ALA A 94 -5.00 -1.45 -1.85
N ASN A 95 -3.93 -1.93 -1.20
CA ASN A 95 -2.83 -1.08 -0.74
C ASN A 95 -2.07 -0.43 -1.90
N GLN A 96 -1.89 -1.15 -3.02
CA GLN A 96 -1.28 -0.60 -4.23
C GLN A 96 -2.15 0.49 -4.87
N GLU A 97 -3.47 0.29 -4.92
CA GLU A 97 -4.39 1.31 -5.43
C GLU A 97 -4.42 2.55 -4.53
N LEU A 98 -4.42 2.37 -3.20
CA LEU A 98 -4.32 3.49 -2.26
C LEU A 98 -3.02 4.26 -2.43
N LYS A 99 -1.89 3.57 -2.69
CA LYS A 99 -0.60 4.21 -3.00
C LYS A 99 -0.72 5.12 -4.23
N LYS A 100 -1.34 4.63 -5.30
CA LYS A 100 -1.56 5.41 -6.54
C LYS A 100 -2.45 6.62 -6.27
N ILE A 101 -3.59 6.43 -5.61
CA ILE A 101 -4.53 7.51 -5.29
C ILE A 101 -3.83 8.59 -4.46
N PHE A 102 -3.13 8.19 -3.40
CA PHE A 102 -2.40 9.11 -2.53
C PHE A 102 -1.31 9.89 -3.28
N HIS A 103 -0.54 9.21 -4.14
CA HIS A 103 0.48 9.86 -4.97
C HIS A 103 -0.12 10.89 -5.94
N HIS A 104 -1.24 10.57 -6.60
CA HIS A 104 -1.89 11.52 -7.49
C HIS A 104 -2.46 12.71 -6.73
N TRP A 105 -3.11 12.46 -5.60
CA TRP A 105 -3.69 13.49 -4.75
C TRP A 105 -2.62 14.45 -4.21
N ARG A 106 -1.50 13.95 -3.68
CA ARG A 106 -0.42 14.82 -3.18
C ARG A 106 0.22 15.66 -4.30
N CYS A 107 0.40 15.09 -5.49
CA CYS A 107 0.97 15.79 -6.64
C CYS A 107 0.00 16.86 -7.15
N LYS A 108 -1.31 16.61 -7.12
CA LYS A 108 -2.34 17.63 -7.37
C LYS A 108 -2.25 18.74 -6.32
N LYS A 109 -2.24 18.38 -5.04
CA LYS A 109 -2.17 19.35 -3.94
C LYS A 109 -0.93 20.24 -4.04
N TYR A 110 0.25 19.67 -4.34
CA TYR A 110 1.47 20.44 -4.57
C TYR A 110 1.31 21.46 -5.71
N ARG A 111 0.73 21.06 -6.84
CA ARG A 111 0.48 21.97 -7.99
C ARG A 111 -0.50 23.10 -7.65
N GLU A 112 -1.53 22.79 -6.86
CA GLU A 112 -2.53 23.79 -6.43
C GLU A 112 -1.98 24.82 -5.45
N HIS A 113 -1.01 24.41 -4.61
CA HIS A 113 -0.39 25.31 -3.62
C HIS A 113 0.83 26.06 -4.18
N LEU A 114 1.23 25.81 -5.44
CA LEU A 114 2.40 26.44 -6.04
C LEU A 114 2.03 27.82 -6.61
N PRO A 115 2.67 28.92 -6.13
CA PRO A 115 2.44 30.25 -6.67
C PRO A 115 2.81 30.33 -8.16
N PRO A 116 2.11 31.14 -8.98
CA PRO A 116 2.43 31.30 -10.40
C PRO A 116 3.89 31.71 -10.66
N LYS A 117 4.41 32.65 -9.87
CA LYS A 117 5.81 33.11 -9.94
C LYS A 117 6.81 31.99 -9.68
N ASP A 118 6.55 31.15 -8.68
CA ASP A 118 7.43 30.02 -8.35
C ASP A 118 7.36 28.93 -9.44
N LYS A 119 6.19 28.76 -10.06
CA LYS A 119 6.00 27.85 -11.19
C LYS A 119 6.82 28.27 -12.40
N GLU A 120 6.81 29.55 -12.78
CA GLU A 120 7.62 30.09 -13.86
C GLU A 120 9.12 29.90 -13.56
N ALA A 121 9.56 30.26 -12.35
CA ALA A 121 10.95 30.06 -11.94
C ALA A 121 11.38 28.59 -11.98
N LEU A 122 10.49 27.65 -11.63
CA LEU A 122 10.75 26.22 -11.73
C LEU A 122 10.78 25.72 -13.18
N GLN A 123 9.96 26.29 -14.07
CA GLN A 123 9.99 26.00 -15.51
C GLN A 123 11.30 26.46 -16.14
N ASP A 124 11.77 27.67 -15.80
CA ASP A 124 13.07 28.17 -16.24
C ASP A 124 14.20 27.28 -15.73
N LYS A 125 14.13 26.83 -14.46
CA LYS A 125 15.11 25.90 -13.89
C LYS A 125 15.08 24.53 -14.55
N LEU A 126 13.91 24.04 -14.96
CA LEU A 126 13.76 22.81 -15.72
C LEU A 126 14.43 22.95 -17.09
N CYS A 127 14.12 24.02 -17.83
CA CYS A 127 14.75 24.32 -19.12
C CYS A 127 16.28 24.39 -19.01
N ALA A 128 16.79 25.14 -18.01
CA ALA A 128 18.23 25.21 -17.75
C ALA A 128 18.85 23.84 -17.40
N SER A 129 18.11 23.00 -16.67
CA SER A 129 18.54 21.62 -16.37
C SER A 129 18.68 20.79 -17.65
N GLU A 130 17.70 20.84 -18.55
CA GLU A 130 17.75 20.11 -19.82
C GLU A 130 18.94 20.56 -20.70
N LEU A 131 19.26 21.85 -20.67
CA LEU A 131 20.38 22.42 -21.42
C LEU A 131 21.75 22.11 -20.82
N PHE A 132 21.92 22.19 -19.50
CA PHE A 132 23.26 22.23 -18.89
C PHE A 132 23.59 21.05 -17.96
N LYS A 133 22.59 20.33 -17.44
CA LYS A 133 22.81 19.23 -16.51
C LYS A 133 23.65 18.13 -17.18
N GLY A 134 24.78 17.79 -16.58
CA GLY A 134 25.73 16.81 -17.11
C GLY A 134 26.62 17.31 -18.26
N LYS A 135 26.35 18.49 -18.82
CA LYS A 135 27.12 19.07 -19.94
C LYS A 135 28.04 20.22 -19.49
N LYS A 136 27.70 20.91 -18.41
CA LYS A 136 28.48 22.04 -17.86
C LYS A 136 28.85 21.77 -16.41
N SER A 137 30.15 21.67 -16.12
CA SER A 137 30.68 21.38 -14.77
C SER A 137 30.28 22.40 -13.70
N LEU A 138 30.04 23.65 -14.10
CA LEU A 138 29.62 24.73 -13.19
C LEU A 138 28.12 24.75 -12.89
N TYR A 139 27.29 24.01 -13.65
CA TYR A 139 25.84 24.04 -13.49
C TYR A 139 25.33 23.66 -12.07
N PRO A 140 25.92 22.69 -11.35
CA PRO A 140 25.51 22.42 -9.98
C PRO A 140 25.64 23.62 -9.05
N LYS A 141 26.63 24.50 -9.27
CA LYS A 141 26.84 25.71 -8.46
C LYS A 141 25.74 26.76 -8.71
N SER A 142 25.18 26.83 -9.92
CA SER A 142 24.13 27.81 -10.26
C SER A 142 22.75 27.46 -9.70
N LEU A 143 22.51 26.24 -9.22
CA LEU A 143 21.18 25.80 -8.74
C LEU A 143 20.65 26.60 -7.55
N SER A 144 21.56 27.06 -6.69
CA SER A 144 21.24 27.88 -5.51
C SER A 144 20.84 29.32 -5.86
N GLN A 145 21.28 29.80 -7.03
CA GLN A 145 21.02 31.16 -7.46
C GLN A 145 19.63 31.23 -8.14
N PRO A 146 18.75 32.16 -7.72
CA PRO A 146 17.48 32.38 -8.38
C PRO A 146 17.70 33.10 -9.71
N PHE A 147 16.89 32.75 -10.72
CA PHE A 147 16.81 33.56 -11.93
C PHE A 147 16.12 34.88 -11.61
N ARG A 148 16.68 35.96 -12.16
CA ARG A 148 16.11 37.31 -12.10
C ARG A 148 15.84 37.76 -13.54
N GLY A 149 14.86 38.64 -13.71
CA GLY A 149 14.59 39.25 -15.02
C GLY A 149 15.69 40.26 -15.36
N GLU A 150 15.61 41.44 -14.76
CA GLU A 150 16.56 42.52 -15.04
C GLU A 150 17.72 42.49 -14.04
N TYR A 151 18.92 42.17 -14.51
CA TYR A 151 20.12 42.15 -13.67
C TYR A 151 20.85 43.49 -13.64
N LEU A 152 20.67 44.33 -14.67
CA LEU A 152 21.41 45.58 -14.84
C LEU A 152 20.80 46.77 -14.09
N GLY A 153 19.51 46.68 -13.72
CA GLY A 153 18.79 47.74 -13.01
C GLY A 153 18.87 49.08 -13.72
N LEU A 154 18.43 49.14 -15.00
CA LEU A 154 18.63 50.30 -15.87
C LEU A 154 18.07 51.60 -15.27
N LYS A 155 17.00 51.50 -14.47
CA LYS A 155 16.36 52.61 -13.75
C LYS A 155 17.09 53.09 -12.51
N GLU A 156 17.80 52.20 -11.82
CA GLU A 156 18.47 52.51 -10.55
C GLU A 156 19.91 52.97 -10.77
N ASN A 157 20.54 52.55 -11.87
CA ASN A 157 21.94 52.81 -12.12
C ASN A 157 22.14 54.00 -13.10
N PRO A 158 22.65 55.15 -12.64
CA PRO A 158 22.78 56.35 -13.47
C PRO A 158 23.72 56.17 -14.66
N LYS A 159 24.59 55.15 -14.64
CA LYS A 159 25.49 54.80 -15.75
C LYS A 159 24.73 54.30 -16.99
N TYR A 160 23.53 53.74 -16.81
CA TYR A 160 22.77 53.12 -17.88
C TYR A 160 21.51 53.90 -18.30
N SER A 161 21.32 55.12 -17.79
CA SER A 161 20.18 55.99 -18.11
C SER A 161 20.02 56.26 -19.61
N LYS A 162 21.14 56.35 -20.36
CA LYS A 162 21.13 56.53 -21.82
C LYS A 162 20.61 55.29 -22.57
N LEU A 163 20.81 54.10 -22.00
CA LEU A 163 20.33 52.85 -22.58
C LEU A 163 18.84 52.64 -22.32
N GLU A 164 18.33 53.16 -21.20
CA GLU A 164 16.89 53.15 -20.89
C GLU A 164 16.07 53.83 -22.00
N THR A 165 16.53 54.99 -22.49
CA THR A 165 15.86 55.75 -23.56
C THR A 165 15.86 55.01 -24.90
N THR A 166 16.87 54.17 -25.16
CA THR A 166 16.96 53.37 -26.39
C THR A 166 16.22 52.05 -26.32
N ALA A 167 16.06 51.49 -25.11
CA ALA A 167 15.49 50.16 -24.93
C ALA A 167 13.96 50.15 -25.05
N ASN A 168 13.27 51.29 -24.88
CA ASN A 168 11.82 51.50 -25.11
C ASN A 168 10.99 50.20 -25.05
N ASP A 169 10.73 49.75 -23.82
CA ASP A 169 9.93 48.57 -23.47
C ASP A 169 10.54 47.17 -23.75
N LYS A 170 11.77 47.08 -24.27
CA LYS A 170 12.46 45.79 -24.46
C LYS A 170 13.28 45.42 -23.23
N LEU A 171 13.05 44.20 -22.74
CA LEU A 171 13.86 43.58 -21.68
C LEU A 171 15.30 43.35 -22.20
N VAL A 172 16.26 44.05 -21.59
CA VAL A 172 17.69 43.85 -21.86
C VAL A 172 18.21 42.78 -20.91
N MET A 173 18.43 41.57 -21.43
CA MET A 173 19.08 40.49 -20.68
C MET A 173 20.60 40.52 -20.95
N ALA A 174 21.40 40.39 -19.89
CA ALA A 174 22.86 40.31 -19.94
C ALA A 174 23.36 39.04 -19.24
#